data_AF-A0AAV6D307-F1
#
_entry.id   AF-A0AAV6D307-F1
#
_cell.length_a   1.000
_cell.length_b   1.000
_cell.length_c   1.000
_cell.angle_alpha   90.00
_cell.angle_beta   90.00
_cell.angle_gamma   90.00
#
_symmetry.space_group_name_H-M   'P 1'
#
loop_
_entity.id
_entity.type
_entity.pdbx_description
1 polymer ?
#
loop_
_entity_poly.entity_id
_entity_poly.type
_entity_poly.pdbx_seq_one_letter_code
_entity_poly.pdbx_strand_id
1 'polypeptide(L)'
;MAKKPNRKIPRLEVYSSHSVLVQEEGRQTFKEGQLTTAAAKRLVKIRKALESGFLDKLVGDCRSPDIKIEGLDDEALRHLTQLVDSVTSEVGRAIVGLTVLQLAIKSIYPDQSIRLHKGGGTGESFSWQDGLPMRVLDKEYNTPILRKYDLVKLNADGVFMTRSLAENYPYSQLYKAASRGAKTEWLAIVDMAEFGKLDPTTALKQLVVMLFNRSDAFKKDAELAMRAAKSVAGKLKNLDEATKFIRNFVDSSTYAARLFEIAMHSLFQVLEDNGAFGDGFLKKLSQMRSANKKHGNIGDIEITTGKRDNLHIVESWDAKYGKAYLREELDELHEKLQEHPETKFAGFVVDANPNLKPEIKNRIEELEQTNNIRIEIVEFDDWISRQAKRISLPSERIANLWLIAFAESLCQFRRDRAPIDEPADSWVRELRTFAEKWR
;
A
#
# COMPACT_ATOMS: atom_id res chain seq x y z
N MET A 1 -50.91 13.00 12.04
CA MET A 1 -49.80 13.22 12.99
C MET A 1 -48.76 12.12 12.79
N ALA A 2 -47.58 12.46 12.27
CA ALA A 2 -46.49 11.48 12.15
C ALA A 2 -46.07 11.02 13.55
N LYS A 3 -46.06 9.70 13.81
CA LYS A 3 -45.56 9.13 15.07
C LYS A 3 -44.15 9.67 15.33
N LYS A 4 -43.92 10.26 16.51
CA LYS A 4 -42.58 10.70 16.92
C LYS A 4 -41.62 9.51 16.80
N PRO A 5 -40.49 9.64 16.09
CA PRO A 5 -39.57 8.53 15.87
C PRO A 5 -39.04 7.99 17.20
N ASN A 6 -38.96 6.65 17.30
CA ASN A 6 -38.47 5.96 18.49
C ASN A 6 -37.03 6.42 18.81
N ARG A 7 -36.78 6.86 20.04
CA ARG A 7 -35.47 7.34 20.49
C ARG A 7 -34.42 6.21 20.60
N LYS A 8 -34.83 4.95 20.57
CA LYS A 8 -33.93 3.78 20.66
C LYS A 8 -33.27 3.35 19.34
N ILE A 9 -33.69 3.89 18.20
CA ILE A 9 -33.11 3.52 16.89
C ILE A 9 -32.02 4.53 16.54
N PRO A 10 -30.75 4.11 16.43
CA PRO A 10 -29.67 4.99 16.01
C PRO A 10 -29.96 5.61 14.64
N ARG A 11 -29.81 6.93 14.52
CA ARG A 11 -29.99 7.65 13.25
C ARG A 11 -29.13 8.90 13.15
N LEU A 12 -28.82 9.28 11.91
CA LEU A 12 -28.17 10.54 11.56
C LEU A 12 -29.21 11.42 10.85
N GLU A 13 -29.63 12.48 11.51
CA GLU A 13 -30.53 13.49 10.95
C GLU A 13 -29.66 14.55 10.26
N VAL A 14 -29.76 14.67 8.93
CA VAL A 14 -28.96 15.62 8.14
C VAL A 14 -29.80 16.84 7.80
N TYR A 15 -29.29 18.02 8.13
CA TYR A 15 -29.87 19.32 7.83
C TYR A 15 -28.92 20.12 6.95
N SER A 16 -29.39 21.23 6.39
CA SER A 16 -28.59 22.08 5.49
C SER A 16 -27.37 22.76 6.13
N SER A 17 -27.30 22.81 7.46
CA SER A 17 -26.24 23.52 8.20
C SER A 17 -25.60 22.70 9.31
N HIS A 18 -26.08 21.48 9.52
CA HIS A 18 -25.62 20.62 10.60
C HIS A 18 -26.11 19.19 10.41
N SER A 19 -25.44 18.27 11.08
CA SER A 19 -25.90 16.89 11.27
C SER A 19 -26.17 16.62 12.74
N VAL A 20 -27.15 15.77 13.03
CA VAL A 20 -27.45 15.34 14.40
C VAL A 20 -27.44 13.82 14.50
N LEU A 21 -26.49 13.32 15.28
CA LEU A 21 -26.40 11.91 15.62
C LEU A 21 -27.28 11.64 16.85
N VAL A 22 -28.21 10.71 16.71
CA VAL A 22 -29.08 10.22 17.78
C VAL A 22 -28.72 8.76 18.04
N GLN A 23 -28.27 8.45 19.25
CA GLN A 23 -27.86 7.12 19.72
C GLN A 23 -28.37 6.90 21.15
N GLU A 24 -28.10 5.73 21.73
CA GLU A 24 -28.50 5.39 23.10
C GLU A 24 -27.87 6.34 24.13
N GLU A 25 -26.61 6.70 23.92
CA GLU A 25 -25.84 7.62 24.75
C GLU A 25 -26.31 9.08 24.66
N GLY A 26 -27.15 9.43 23.68
CA GLY A 26 -27.78 10.74 23.57
C GLY A 26 -27.77 11.35 22.17
N ARG A 27 -27.85 12.68 22.12
CA ARG A 27 -27.93 13.48 20.90
C ARG A 27 -26.71 14.39 20.78
N GLN A 28 -25.94 14.24 19.69
CA GLN A 28 -24.78 15.08 19.38
C GLN A 28 -25.05 15.88 18.10
N THR A 29 -24.83 17.20 18.13
CA THR A 29 -25.03 18.09 16.98
C THR A 29 -23.69 18.56 16.43
N PHE A 30 -23.49 18.38 15.13
CA PHE A 30 -22.28 18.75 14.41
C PHE A 30 -22.61 19.87 13.42
N LYS A 31 -22.20 21.10 13.74
CA LYS A 31 -22.46 22.27 12.89
C LYS A 31 -21.46 22.37 11.75
N GLU A 32 -21.94 22.77 10.59
CA GLU A 32 -21.14 23.02 9.39
C GLU A 32 -20.76 24.51 9.30
N GLY A 33 -19.62 24.78 8.68
CA GLY A 33 -19.08 26.11 8.43
C GLY A 33 -17.68 26.35 9.01
N GLN A 34 -17.38 27.62 9.19
CA GLN A 34 -16.07 28.11 9.63
C GLN A 34 -15.72 27.62 11.03
N LEU A 35 -14.43 27.40 11.26
CA LEU A 35 -13.89 26.91 12.52
C LEU A 35 -14.24 27.89 13.65
N THR A 36 -14.76 27.37 14.77
CA THR A 36 -15.02 28.23 15.95
C THR A 36 -13.73 28.69 16.60
N THR A 37 -13.76 29.80 17.33
CA THR A 37 -12.61 30.25 18.15
C THR A 37 -12.16 29.18 19.14
N ALA A 38 -13.09 28.39 19.69
CA ALA A 38 -12.78 27.31 20.59
C ALA A 38 -12.04 26.16 19.87
N ALA A 39 -12.54 25.74 18.70
CA ALA A 39 -11.90 24.72 17.89
C ALA A 39 -10.52 25.16 17.38
N ALA A 40 -10.37 26.43 16.98
CA ALA A 40 -9.07 27.00 16.61
C ALA A 40 -8.06 26.93 17.76
N LYS A 41 -8.47 27.27 18.99
CA LYS A 41 -7.62 27.14 20.19
C LYS A 41 -7.23 25.69 20.48
N ARG A 42 -8.15 24.73 20.32
CA ARG A 42 -7.85 23.29 20.47
C ARG A 42 -6.85 22.83 19.41
N LEU A 43 -7.04 23.21 18.15
CA LEU A 43 -6.13 22.88 17.05
C LEU A 43 -4.71 23.39 17.30
N VAL A 44 -4.54 24.62 17.79
CA VAL A 44 -3.21 25.17 18.13
C VAL A 44 -2.52 24.32 19.20
N LYS A 45 -3.24 23.89 20.24
CA LYS A 45 -2.69 23.03 21.30
C LYS A 45 -2.28 21.65 20.77
N ILE A 46 -3.15 21.04 19.96
CA ILE A 46 -2.90 19.72 19.35
C ILE A 46 -1.67 19.78 18.44
N ARG A 47 -1.63 20.76 17.54
CA ARG A 47 -0.50 20.97 16.63
C ARG A 47 0.80 21.17 17.40
N LYS A 48 0.81 22.04 18.43
CA LYS A 48 2.00 22.27 19.26
C LYS A 48 2.50 20.99 19.93
N ALA A 49 1.61 20.15 20.46
CA ALA A 49 1.99 18.90 21.09
C ALA A 49 2.57 17.88 20.08
N LEU A 50 1.95 17.77 18.90
CA LEU A 50 2.45 16.91 17.82
C LEU A 50 3.81 17.39 17.28
N GLU A 51 3.96 18.69 17.03
CA GLU A 51 5.22 19.34 16.62
C GLU A 51 6.33 19.16 17.67
N SER A 52 5.96 19.15 18.97
CA SER A 52 6.89 18.88 20.07
C SER A 52 7.22 17.39 20.26
N GLY A 53 6.81 16.53 19.33
CA GLY A 53 7.18 15.12 19.32
C GLY A 53 6.34 14.21 20.21
N PHE A 54 5.11 14.60 20.59
CA PHE A 54 4.23 13.77 21.44
C PHE A 54 4.12 12.32 20.94
N LEU A 55 3.79 12.13 19.66
CA LEU A 55 3.59 10.80 19.08
C LEU A 55 4.91 10.04 18.94
N ASP A 56 5.99 10.72 18.53
CA ASP A 56 7.33 10.12 18.40
C ASP A 56 7.82 9.57 19.75
N LYS A 57 7.68 10.36 20.81
CA LYS A 57 8.03 9.95 22.18
C LYS A 57 7.20 8.76 22.64
N LEU A 58 5.87 8.84 22.49
CA LEU A 58 4.97 7.75 22.91
C LEU A 58 5.32 6.45 22.17
N VAL A 59 5.54 6.51 20.87
CA VAL A 59 5.91 5.35 20.06
C VAL A 59 7.29 4.81 20.49
N GLY A 60 8.26 5.68 20.75
CA GLY A 60 9.56 5.30 21.28
C GLY A 60 9.47 4.56 22.61
N ASP A 61 8.67 5.08 23.55
CA ASP A 61 8.44 4.47 24.87
C ASP A 61 7.80 3.07 24.74
N CYS A 62 6.90 2.88 23.77
CA CYS A 62 6.26 1.60 23.47
C CYS A 62 7.19 0.51 22.94
N ARG A 63 8.44 0.85 22.58
CA ARG A 63 9.43 -0.14 22.16
C ARG A 63 10.11 -0.84 23.33
N SER A 64 9.92 -0.35 24.56
CA SER A 64 10.51 -0.98 25.74
C SER A 64 9.97 -2.41 25.92
N PRO A 65 10.84 -3.43 26.09
CA PRO A 65 10.39 -4.82 26.28
C PRO A 65 9.62 -5.01 27.60
N ASP A 66 9.79 -4.10 28.55
CA ASP A 66 9.14 -4.13 29.86
C ASP A 66 7.85 -3.31 29.92
N ILE A 67 7.38 -2.78 28.78
CA ILE A 67 6.16 -1.97 28.78
C ILE A 67 4.96 -2.83 29.18
N LYS A 68 4.29 -2.42 30.26
CA LYS A 68 3.01 -2.99 30.69
C LYS A 68 1.92 -1.98 30.44
N ILE A 69 0.93 -2.38 29.66
CA ILE A 69 -0.28 -1.60 29.43
C ILE A 69 -1.39 -2.26 30.23
N GLU A 70 -1.83 -1.56 31.27
CA GLU A 70 -2.89 -2.01 32.17
C GLU A 70 -4.06 -1.02 32.12
N GLY A 71 -5.24 -1.44 32.57
CA GLY A 71 -6.41 -0.56 32.66
C GLY A 71 -7.20 -0.40 31.35
N LEU A 72 -6.96 -1.27 30.36
CA LEU A 72 -7.83 -1.39 29.21
C LEU A 72 -8.90 -2.45 29.48
N ASP A 73 -10.17 -2.14 29.19
CA ASP A 73 -11.24 -3.13 29.31
C ASP A 73 -11.15 -4.20 28.19
N ASP A 74 -11.74 -5.38 28.45
CA ASP A 74 -11.69 -6.54 27.54
C ASP A 74 -12.34 -6.25 26.17
N GLU A 75 -13.36 -5.39 26.15
CA GLU A 75 -14.07 -5.04 24.93
C GLU A 75 -13.21 -4.15 24.01
N ALA A 76 -12.57 -3.12 24.58
CA ALA A 76 -11.60 -2.28 23.93
C ALA A 76 -10.42 -3.10 23.42
N LEU A 77 -9.91 -4.03 24.24
CA LEU A 77 -8.78 -4.87 23.85
C LEU A 77 -9.15 -5.76 22.66
N ARG A 78 -10.35 -6.35 22.68
CA ARG A 78 -10.88 -7.15 21.57
C ARG A 78 -11.01 -6.31 20.30
N HIS A 79 -11.56 -5.10 20.39
CA HIS A 79 -11.68 -4.21 19.24
C HIS A 79 -10.33 -3.78 18.66
N LEU A 80 -9.35 -3.42 19.51
CA LEU A 80 -8.00 -3.09 19.08
C LEU A 80 -7.31 -4.30 18.42
N THR A 81 -7.46 -5.49 18.99
CA THR A 81 -6.89 -6.74 18.44
C THR A 81 -7.46 -7.01 17.05
N GLN A 82 -8.79 -7.03 16.91
CA GLN A 82 -9.46 -7.27 15.63
C GLN A 82 -9.11 -6.18 14.60
N LEU A 83 -8.95 -4.93 15.04
CA LEU A 83 -8.50 -3.84 14.18
C LEU A 83 -7.11 -4.12 13.58
N VAL A 84 -6.14 -4.54 14.40
CA VAL A 84 -4.78 -4.86 13.94
C VAL A 84 -4.72 -6.14 13.11
N ASP A 85 -5.48 -7.18 13.50
CA ASP A 85 -5.52 -8.45 12.78
C ASP A 85 -6.14 -8.30 11.38
N SER A 86 -7.09 -7.36 11.22
CA SER A 86 -7.68 -7.04 9.92
C SER A 86 -6.73 -6.36 8.94
N VAL A 87 -5.56 -5.93 9.41
CA VAL A 87 -4.55 -5.35 8.51
C VAL A 87 -4.06 -6.45 7.60
N THR A 88 -4.22 -6.21 6.30
CA THR A 88 -3.53 -6.97 5.27
C THR A 88 -2.76 -5.98 4.40
N SER A 89 -2.06 -6.50 3.42
CA SER A 89 -1.56 -5.70 2.31
C SER A 89 -2.64 -4.91 1.56
N GLU A 90 -3.87 -5.41 1.50
CA GLU A 90 -4.91 -4.79 0.71
C GLU A 90 -5.76 -3.82 1.51
N VAL A 91 -6.07 -4.15 2.76
CA VAL A 91 -7.11 -3.48 3.55
C VAL A 91 -6.65 -3.20 4.99
N GLY A 92 -7.40 -2.37 5.71
CA GLY A 92 -7.17 -2.10 7.14
C GLY A 92 -6.11 -1.05 7.46
N ARG A 93 -4.99 -0.97 6.71
CA ARG A 93 -3.85 -0.05 7.01
C ARG A 93 -4.26 1.41 7.24
N ALA A 94 -5.11 1.96 6.36
CA ALA A 94 -5.57 3.35 6.48
C ALA A 94 -6.47 3.57 7.70
N ILE A 95 -7.32 2.59 8.03
CA ILE A 95 -8.19 2.64 9.22
C ILE A 95 -7.32 2.60 10.47
N VAL A 96 -6.36 1.67 10.56
CA VAL A 96 -5.45 1.58 11.72
C VAL A 96 -4.62 2.86 11.88
N GLY A 97 -4.05 3.37 10.78
CA GLY A 97 -3.30 4.63 10.82
C GLY A 97 -4.15 5.83 11.25
N LEU A 98 -5.43 5.88 10.83
CA LEU A 98 -6.38 6.89 11.29
C LEU A 98 -6.70 6.74 12.78
N THR A 99 -6.89 5.51 13.27
CA THR A 99 -7.13 5.25 14.70
C THR A 99 -5.97 5.75 15.56
N VAL A 100 -4.71 5.57 15.12
CA VAL A 100 -3.54 6.13 15.81
C VAL A 100 -3.64 7.65 15.92
N LEU A 101 -3.94 8.36 14.82
CA LEU A 101 -4.10 9.81 14.83
C LEU A 101 -5.25 10.25 15.76
N GLN A 102 -6.39 9.57 15.69
CA GLN A 102 -7.57 9.90 16.48
C GLN A 102 -7.30 9.72 17.98
N LEU A 103 -6.71 8.59 18.39
CA LEU A 103 -6.35 8.38 19.79
C LEU A 103 -5.28 9.37 20.25
N ALA A 104 -4.29 9.71 19.41
CA ALA A 104 -3.31 10.74 19.74
C ALA A 104 -3.94 12.12 19.97
N ILE A 105 -4.89 12.52 19.10
CA ILE A 105 -5.66 13.76 19.28
C ILE A 105 -6.43 13.75 20.60
N LYS A 106 -7.13 12.65 20.91
CA LYS A 106 -7.88 12.50 22.17
C LYS A 106 -6.96 12.49 23.39
N SER A 107 -5.78 11.89 23.31
CA SER A 107 -4.78 11.92 24.39
C SER A 107 -4.27 13.33 24.68
N ILE A 108 -4.12 14.17 23.64
CA ILE A 108 -3.67 15.55 23.80
C ILE A 108 -4.80 16.47 24.28
N TYR A 109 -6.01 16.28 23.74
CA TYR A 109 -7.17 17.10 24.07
C TYR A 109 -8.45 16.25 24.10
N PRO A 110 -8.83 15.71 25.27
CA PRO A 110 -9.95 14.77 25.40
C PRO A 110 -11.31 15.30 24.91
N ASP A 111 -11.59 16.61 25.03
CA ASP A 111 -12.88 17.16 24.59
C ASP A 111 -12.96 17.38 23.06
N GLN A 112 -11.86 17.25 22.32
CA GLN A 112 -11.89 17.42 20.87
C GLN A 112 -12.59 16.23 20.26
N SER A 113 -13.61 16.48 19.42
CA SER A 113 -14.24 15.40 18.67
C SER A 113 -13.31 14.90 17.57
N ILE A 114 -13.09 13.60 17.55
CA ILE A 114 -12.35 12.85 16.54
C ILE A 114 -13.24 12.31 15.43
N ARG A 115 -14.56 12.54 15.50
CA ARG A 115 -15.50 12.24 14.42
C ARG A 115 -15.41 13.22 13.25
N LEU A 116 -14.91 14.45 13.52
CA LEU A 116 -14.96 15.60 12.63
C LEU A 116 -13.60 15.89 11.99
N HIS A 117 -13.31 15.20 10.88
CA HIS A 117 -11.98 15.16 10.25
C HIS A 117 -11.72 16.26 9.19
N LYS A 118 -12.70 17.14 8.95
CA LYS A 118 -12.61 18.28 8.02
C LYS A 118 -12.94 19.57 8.77
N GLY A 119 -11.92 20.28 9.24
CA GLY A 119 -12.05 21.63 9.80
C GLY A 119 -11.10 22.61 9.12
N GLY A 120 -11.47 23.89 9.09
CA GLY A 120 -10.62 24.97 8.57
C GLY A 120 -10.69 25.17 7.05
N GLY A 121 -11.80 24.78 6.41
CA GLY A 121 -12.03 25.06 4.98
C GLY A 121 -12.19 26.55 4.70
N THR A 122 -11.72 27.01 3.53
CA THR A 122 -12.13 28.31 2.97
C THR A 122 -13.63 28.24 2.67
N GLY A 123 -14.36 29.36 2.72
CA GLY A 123 -15.84 29.41 2.69
C GLY A 123 -16.53 28.72 1.50
N GLU A 124 -15.78 28.32 0.48
CA GLU A 124 -16.25 27.58 -0.70
C GLU A 124 -16.24 26.04 -0.51
N SER A 125 -15.59 25.53 0.54
CA SER A 125 -15.42 24.10 0.80
C SER A 125 -16.10 23.65 2.09
N PHE A 126 -16.60 22.41 2.12
CA PHE A 126 -17.23 21.84 3.31
C PHE A 126 -16.27 21.82 4.51
N SER A 127 -16.76 22.24 5.68
CA SER A 127 -16.02 22.26 6.94
C SER A 127 -16.97 22.03 8.11
N TRP A 128 -16.50 21.34 9.14
CA TRP A 128 -17.15 21.25 10.44
C TRP A 128 -16.65 22.38 11.34
N GLN A 129 -17.56 23.09 12.02
CA GLN A 129 -17.21 24.20 12.91
C GLN A 129 -16.30 23.77 14.07
N ASP A 130 -16.45 22.53 14.54
CA ASP A 130 -15.63 21.93 15.60
C ASP A 130 -14.64 20.87 15.09
N GLY A 131 -14.45 20.77 13.77
CA GLY A 131 -13.57 19.79 13.16
C GLY A 131 -12.09 20.15 13.21
N LEU A 132 -11.25 19.18 12.86
CA LEU A 132 -9.81 19.37 12.66
C LEU A 132 -9.45 19.10 11.20
N PRO A 133 -8.42 19.76 10.63
CA PRO A 133 -7.85 19.39 9.34
C PRO A 133 -7.03 18.09 9.46
N MET A 134 -7.68 16.97 9.76
CA MET A 134 -6.98 15.71 10.09
C MET A 134 -6.12 15.19 8.94
N ARG A 135 -6.46 15.48 7.68
CA ARG A 135 -5.60 15.16 6.53
C ARG A 135 -4.23 15.83 6.62
N VAL A 136 -4.20 17.09 7.06
CA VAL A 136 -2.94 17.84 7.22
C VAL A 136 -2.17 17.29 8.42
N LEU A 137 -2.85 17.10 9.56
CA LEU A 137 -2.23 16.52 10.75
C LEU A 137 -1.66 15.12 10.50
N ASP A 138 -2.35 14.31 9.71
CA ASP A 138 -1.89 12.97 9.35
C ASP A 138 -0.61 13.00 8.51
N LYS A 139 -0.62 13.80 7.44
CA LYS A 139 0.52 13.95 6.53
C LYS A 139 1.75 14.54 7.23
N GLU A 140 1.55 15.52 8.12
CA GLU A 140 2.64 16.20 8.81
C GLU A 140 3.21 15.41 10.00
N TYR A 141 2.37 14.72 10.79
CA TYR A 141 2.80 14.18 12.10
C TYR A 141 2.56 12.68 12.28
N ASN A 142 1.46 12.12 11.78
CA ASN A 142 1.11 10.73 12.08
C ASN A 142 1.77 9.74 11.12
N THR A 143 1.48 9.86 9.83
CA THR A 143 2.02 8.97 8.80
C THR A 143 3.55 8.95 8.77
N PRO A 144 4.27 10.09 8.90
CA PRO A 144 5.73 10.07 9.01
C PRO A 144 6.25 9.25 10.18
N ILE A 145 5.63 9.33 11.36
CA ILE A 145 6.03 8.55 12.54
C ILE A 145 5.73 7.07 12.37
N LEU A 146 4.54 6.72 11.88
CA LEU A 146 4.18 5.33 11.59
C LEU A 146 5.16 4.67 10.61
N ARG A 147 5.64 5.43 9.60
CA ARG A 147 6.65 4.99 8.64
C ARG A 147 8.05 4.93 9.26
N LYS A 148 8.45 5.91 10.08
CA LYS A 148 9.75 5.97 10.76
C LYS A 148 10.02 4.71 11.58
N TYR A 149 9.01 4.22 12.30
CA TYR A 149 9.11 3.02 13.14
C TYR A 149 8.65 1.73 12.47
N ASP A 150 8.30 1.80 11.19
CA ASP A 150 7.83 0.66 10.41
C ASP A 150 6.61 -0.08 11.01
N LEU A 151 5.69 0.68 11.60
CA LEU A 151 4.49 0.17 12.26
C LEU A 151 3.39 -0.16 11.26
N VAL A 152 3.19 0.72 10.27
CA VAL A 152 2.21 0.53 9.20
C VAL A 152 2.79 1.10 7.91
N LYS A 153 2.76 0.30 6.84
CA LYS A 153 3.20 0.72 5.51
C LYS A 153 2.09 1.57 4.86
N LEU A 154 2.27 2.90 4.85
CA LEU A 154 1.28 3.87 4.34
C LEU A 154 1.87 4.70 3.18
N ASN A 155 0.98 5.20 2.31
CA ASN A 155 1.34 6.21 1.31
C ASN A 155 1.92 7.45 2.00
N ALA A 156 2.89 8.12 1.39
CA ALA A 156 3.56 9.29 1.98
C ALA A 156 2.59 10.47 2.22
N ASP A 157 1.54 10.57 1.41
CA ASP A 157 0.51 11.61 1.53
C ASP A 157 -0.59 11.30 2.56
N GLY A 158 -0.47 10.18 3.26
CA GLY A 158 -1.30 9.85 4.42
C GLY A 158 -2.51 8.93 4.14
N VAL A 159 -3.20 8.56 5.22
CA VAL A 159 -4.35 7.64 5.23
C VAL A 159 -5.56 8.19 4.48
N PHE A 160 -5.68 9.52 4.41
CA PHE A 160 -6.76 10.24 3.73
C PHE A 160 -6.68 10.21 2.20
N MET A 161 -5.66 9.57 1.62
CA MET A 161 -5.70 9.17 0.20
C MET A 161 -6.79 8.12 -0.07
N THR A 162 -7.28 7.47 0.98
CA THR A 162 -8.46 6.61 0.93
C THR A 162 -9.72 7.47 0.88
N ARG A 163 -10.34 7.59 -0.31
CA ARG A 163 -11.52 8.45 -0.54
C ARG A 163 -12.65 8.20 0.46
N SER A 164 -12.89 6.93 0.83
CA SER A 164 -13.95 6.57 1.77
C SER A 164 -13.74 7.14 3.18
N LEU A 165 -12.52 7.49 3.58
CA LEU A 165 -12.25 8.15 4.86
C LEU A 165 -12.43 9.67 4.78
N ALA A 166 -12.54 10.24 3.59
CA ALA A 166 -12.66 11.68 3.37
C ALA A 166 -14.11 12.11 3.04
N GLU A 167 -15.13 11.31 3.34
CA GLU A 167 -16.53 11.68 3.07
C GLU A 167 -17.05 12.67 4.12
N ASN A 168 -18.01 13.53 3.76
CA ASN A 168 -18.53 14.59 4.64
C ASN A 168 -19.50 14.09 5.73
N TYR A 169 -19.22 12.92 6.33
CA TYR A 169 -20.01 12.36 7.43
C TYR A 169 -19.17 12.32 8.70
N PRO A 170 -19.78 12.55 9.89
CA PRO A 170 -19.10 12.28 11.14
C PRO A 170 -18.81 10.78 11.25
N TYR A 171 -17.60 10.41 11.68
CA TYR A 171 -17.30 9.02 11.95
C TYR A 171 -18.14 8.53 13.12
N SER A 172 -19.08 7.62 12.85
CA SER A 172 -19.98 6.97 13.80
C SER A 172 -20.41 5.63 13.24
N GLN A 173 -21.10 4.79 14.01
CA GLN A 173 -21.67 3.52 13.50
C GLN A 173 -22.53 3.68 12.23
N LEU A 174 -23.02 4.89 11.96
CA LEU A 174 -23.83 5.22 10.77
C LEU A 174 -23.01 5.77 9.60
N TYR A 175 -21.68 5.73 9.67
CA TYR A 175 -20.80 6.20 8.62
C TYR A 175 -21.02 5.36 7.35
N LYS A 176 -21.52 5.98 6.28
CA LYS A 176 -22.01 5.24 5.10
C LYS A 176 -20.94 4.82 4.11
N ALA A 177 -19.78 5.48 4.12
CA ALA A 177 -18.75 5.20 3.13
C ALA A 177 -18.26 3.74 3.25
N ALA A 178 -18.23 3.03 2.12
CA ALA A 178 -17.69 1.68 2.05
C ALA A 178 -16.19 1.75 2.34
N SER A 179 -15.78 1.27 3.51
CA SER A 179 -14.38 1.23 3.91
C SER A 179 -14.00 -0.23 4.13
N ARG A 180 -12.92 -0.67 3.49
CA ARG A 180 -12.42 -2.05 3.62
C ARG A 180 -11.53 -2.19 4.87
N GLY A 181 -11.61 -3.33 5.53
CA GLY A 181 -10.94 -3.62 6.81
C GLY A 181 -11.90 -3.58 8.00
N ALA A 182 -11.37 -3.54 9.22
CA ALA A 182 -12.14 -3.52 10.48
C ALA A 182 -12.85 -2.19 10.77
N LYS A 183 -13.80 -1.82 9.90
CA LYS A 183 -14.60 -0.59 10.02
C LYS A 183 -15.45 -0.59 11.28
N THR A 184 -16.07 -1.72 11.62
CA THR A 184 -16.97 -1.84 12.78
C THR A 184 -16.20 -1.60 14.07
N GLU A 185 -15.04 -2.24 14.20
CA GLU A 185 -14.15 -2.16 15.36
C GLU A 185 -13.56 -0.76 15.49
N TRP A 186 -13.13 -0.15 14.38
CA TRP A 186 -12.69 1.24 14.36
C TRP A 186 -13.76 2.20 14.87
N LEU A 187 -14.99 2.09 14.36
CA LEU A 187 -16.08 2.97 14.79
C LEU A 187 -16.46 2.72 16.25
N ALA A 188 -16.36 1.47 16.73
CA ALA A 188 -16.55 1.15 18.15
C ALA A 188 -15.49 1.84 19.02
N ILE A 189 -14.21 1.79 18.64
CA ILE A 189 -13.12 2.51 19.35
C ILE A 189 -13.37 4.01 19.36
N VAL A 190 -13.80 4.60 18.23
CA VAL A 190 -14.15 6.02 18.14
C VAL A 190 -15.31 6.35 19.10
N ASP A 191 -16.35 5.53 19.16
CA ASP A 191 -17.47 5.73 20.08
C ASP A 191 -17.01 5.64 21.54
N MET A 192 -16.25 4.61 21.90
CA MET A 192 -15.75 4.43 23.27
C MET A 192 -14.91 5.64 23.71
N ALA A 193 -14.03 6.14 22.85
CA ALA A 193 -13.20 7.31 23.12
C ALA A 193 -14.03 8.61 23.22
N GLU A 194 -15.07 8.78 22.39
CA GLU A 194 -15.94 9.97 22.42
C GLU A 194 -16.85 10.01 23.65
N PHE A 195 -17.23 8.85 24.17
CA PHE A 195 -18.08 8.73 25.37
C PHE A 195 -17.29 8.53 26.67
N GLY A 196 -15.95 8.63 26.64
CA GLY A 196 -15.11 8.47 27.82
C GLY A 196 -15.11 7.05 28.40
N LYS A 197 -15.52 6.05 27.61
CA LYS A 197 -15.48 4.62 27.96
C LYS A 197 -14.11 3.98 27.70
N LEU A 198 -13.18 4.73 27.10
CA LEU A 198 -11.83 4.29 26.76
C LEU A 198 -10.83 5.38 27.12
N ASP A 199 -9.78 5.05 27.88
CA ASP A 199 -8.64 5.95 28.05
C ASP A 199 -7.82 6.01 26.76
N PRO A 200 -7.78 7.17 26.06
CA PRO A 200 -7.17 7.25 24.74
C PRO A 200 -5.67 6.97 24.75
N THR A 201 -4.97 7.34 25.83
CA THR A 201 -3.51 7.18 25.93
C THR A 201 -3.13 5.72 26.10
N THR A 202 -3.83 5.01 26.98
CA THR A 202 -3.66 3.56 27.20
C THR A 202 -4.00 2.79 25.93
N ALA A 203 -5.11 3.13 25.28
CA ALA A 203 -5.50 2.53 24.01
C ALA A 203 -4.48 2.76 22.90
N LEU A 204 -3.95 3.99 22.78
CA LEU A 204 -2.92 4.33 21.80
C LEU A 204 -1.64 3.51 22.04
N LYS A 205 -1.18 3.41 23.30
CA LYS A 205 -0.01 2.62 23.64
C LYS A 205 -0.22 1.14 23.32
N GLN A 206 -1.38 0.57 23.67
CA GLN A 206 -1.72 -0.81 23.36
C GLN A 206 -1.69 -1.06 21.84
N LEU A 207 -2.31 -0.16 21.06
CA LEU A 207 -2.33 -0.23 19.61
C LEU A 207 -0.91 -0.20 19.02
N VAL A 208 -0.05 0.70 19.50
CA VAL A 208 1.34 0.81 19.04
C VAL A 208 2.15 -0.46 19.39
N VAL A 209 1.98 -1.02 20.58
CA VAL A 209 2.64 -2.28 20.98
C VAL A 209 2.21 -3.43 20.06
N MET A 210 0.91 -3.56 19.77
CA MET A 210 0.40 -4.56 18.82
C MET A 210 1.00 -4.39 17.41
N LEU A 211 1.18 -3.16 16.96
CA LEU A 211 1.82 -2.86 15.67
C LEU A 211 3.31 -3.22 15.65
N PHE A 212 4.05 -2.97 16.73
CA PHE A 212 5.44 -3.43 16.85
C PHE A 212 5.52 -4.96 16.79
N ASN A 213 4.69 -5.66 17.58
CA ASN A 213 4.66 -7.12 17.60
C ASN A 213 4.40 -7.71 16.20
N ARG A 214 3.48 -7.10 15.44
CA ARG A 214 3.22 -7.48 14.06
C ARG A 214 4.43 -7.23 13.15
N SER A 215 5.03 -6.05 13.24
CA SER A 215 6.23 -5.68 12.46
C SER A 215 7.39 -6.64 12.72
N ASP A 216 7.63 -7.00 13.98
CA ASP A 216 8.71 -7.90 14.38
C ASP A 216 8.43 -9.36 13.99
N ALA A 217 7.17 -9.80 14.07
CA ALA A 217 6.76 -11.10 13.52
C ALA A 217 7.02 -11.19 12.01
N PHE A 218 6.67 -10.14 11.25
CA PHE A 218 6.96 -10.07 9.82
C PHE A 218 8.47 -10.14 9.54
N LYS A 219 9.30 -9.37 10.24
CA LYS A 219 10.76 -9.40 10.06
C LYS A 219 11.33 -10.80 10.31
N LYS A 220 10.86 -11.48 11.36
CA LYS A 220 11.28 -12.85 11.67
C LYS A 220 10.88 -13.83 10.56
N ASP A 221 9.65 -13.73 10.04
CA ASP A 221 9.19 -14.54 8.92
C ASP A 221 10.02 -14.25 7.65
N ALA A 222 10.33 -12.99 7.37
CA ALA A 222 11.15 -12.56 6.24
C ALA A 222 12.58 -13.12 6.32
N GLU A 223 13.21 -13.07 7.49
CA GLU A 223 14.53 -13.66 7.72
C GLU A 223 14.53 -15.18 7.54
N LEU A 224 13.46 -15.87 7.97
CA LEU A 224 13.31 -17.32 7.78
C LEU A 224 13.11 -17.68 6.30
N ALA A 225 12.24 -16.96 5.60
CA ALA A 225 12.02 -17.13 4.17
C ALA A 225 13.31 -16.89 3.37
N MET A 226 14.06 -15.83 3.70
CA MET A 226 15.34 -15.55 3.06
C MET A 226 16.38 -16.63 3.30
N ARG A 227 16.45 -17.20 4.50
CA ARG A 227 17.34 -18.35 4.77
C ARG A 227 16.97 -19.56 3.92
N ALA A 228 15.68 -19.88 3.82
CA ALA A 228 15.20 -20.98 2.98
C ALA A 228 15.51 -20.72 1.49
N ALA A 229 15.22 -19.52 0.98
CA ALA A 229 15.50 -19.14 -0.40
C ALA A 229 17.01 -19.18 -0.73
N LYS A 230 17.88 -18.69 0.17
CA LYS A 230 19.34 -18.76 0.00
C LYS A 230 19.87 -20.19 -0.04
N SER A 231 19.28 -21.09 0.75
CA SER A 231 19.61 -22.53 0.73
C SER A 231 19.30 -23.18 -0.62
N VAL A 232 18.20 -22.77 -1.27
CA VAL A 232 17.86 -23.22 -2.62
C VAL A 232 18.79 -22.59 -3.64
N ALA A 233 18.94 -21.25 -3.60
CA ALA A 233 19.76 -20.51 -4.55
C ALA A 233 21.14 -21.14 -4.70
N GLY A 234 21.84 -21.38 -3.58
CA GLY A 234 23.21 -21.94 -3.58
C GLY A 234 23.36 -23.34 -4.19
N LYS A 235 22.27 -23.99 -4.59
CA LYS A 235 22.27 -25.30 -5.26
C LYS A 235 21.89 -25.23 -6.73
N LEU A 236 21.26 -24.14 -7.18
CA LEU A 236 20.82 -23.98 -8.57
C LEU A 236 22.03 -23.99 -9.51
N LYS A 237 21.93 -24.72 -10.63
CA LYS A 237 23.02 -24.92 -11.60
C LYS A 237 22.91 -24.09 -12.86
N ASN A 238 21.72 -23.60 -13.17
CA ASN A 238 21.45 -22.85 -14.39
C ASN A 238 20.15 -22.06 -14.25
N LEU A 239 19.89 -21.20 -15.24
CA LEU A 239 18.67 -20.40 -15.31
C LEU A 239 17.41 -21.26 -15.36
N ASP A 240 17.41 -22.42 -16.02
CA ASP A 240 16.22 -23.26 -16.13
C ASP A 240 15.73 -23.74 -14.76
N GLU A 241 16.64 -24.08 -13.85
CA GLU A 241 16.29 -24.45 -12.47
C GLU A 241 15.71 -23.27 -11.68
N ALA A 242 16.25 -22.06 -11.84
CA ALA A 242 15.68 -20.85 -11.23
C ALA A 242 14.30 -20.54 -11.81
N THR A 243 14.16 -20.59 -13.13
CA THR A 243 12.89 -20.38 -13.85
C THR A 243 11.84 -21.37 -13.36
N LYS A 244 12.19 -22.65 -13.23
CA LYS A 244 11.30 -23.69 -12.73
C LYS A 244 10.87 -23.43 -11.29
N PHE A 245 11.79 -23.03 -10.42
CA PHE A 245 11.45 -22.65 -9.03
C PHE A 245 10.43 -21.50 -9.01
N ILE A 246 10.77 -20.41 -9.70
CA ILE A 246 10.00 -19.17 -9.66
C ILE A 246 8.63 -19.38 -10.29
N ARG A 247 8.55 -20.03 -11.46
CA ARG A 247 7.27 -20.36 -12.13
C ARG A 247 6.38 -21.21 -11.22
N ASN A 248 6.91 -22.30 -10.66
CA ASN A 248 6.12 -23.17 -9.79
C ASN A 248 5.62 -22.45 -8.52
N PHE A 249 6.41 -21.51 -7.98
CA PHE A 249 5.98 -20.67 -6.87
C PHE A 249 4.86 -19.70 -7.30
N VAL A 250 5.05 -18.99 -8.42
CA VAL A 250 4.07 -18.09 -9.02
C VAL A 250 2.73 -18.81 -9.24
N ASP A 251 2.77 -19.98 -9.88
CA ASP A 251 1.59 -20.79 -10.24
C ASP A 251 0.85 -21.34 -9.00
N SER A 252 1.53 -21.43 -7.86
CA SER A 252 0.93 -21.89 -6.60
C SER A 252 0.11 -20.80 -5.88
N SER A 253 0.21 -19.54 -6.32
CA SER A 253 -0.42 -18.40 -5.64
C SER A 253 -1.71 -17.97 -6.31
N THR A 254 -2.67 -17.49 -5.51
CA THR A 254 -3.87 -16.79 -6.01
C THR A 254 -3.56 -15.41 -6.60
N TYR A 255 -2.32 -14.91 -6.44
CA TYR A 255 -1.84 -13.64 -6.98
C TYR A 255 -0.74 -13.82 -8.04
N ALA A 256 -0.83 -14.89 -8.84
CA ALA A 256 0.20 -15.28 -9.79
C ALA A 256 0.63 -14.15 -10.74
N ALA A 257 -0.30 -13.38 -11.30
CA ALA A 257 0.03 -12.26 -12.21
C ALA A 257 0.98 -11.23 -11.58
N ARG A 258 0.74 -10.85 -10.32
CA ARG A 258 1.61 -9.90 -9.61
C ARG A 258 2.95 -10.50 -9.23
N LEU A 259 2.98 -11.78 -8.83
CA LEU A 259 4.24 -12.48 -8.57
C LEU A 259 5.07 -12.62 -9.87
N PHE A 260 4.41 -12.75 -11.02
CA PHE A 260 5.05 -12.81 -12.33
C PHE A 260 5.71 -11.47 -12.69
N GLU A 261 5.05 -10.34 -12.45
CA GLU A 261 5.65 -9.00 -12.54
C GLU A 261 6.90 -8.86 -11.63
N ILE A 262 6.80 -9.32 -10.38
CA ILE A 262 7.91 -9.26 -9.40
C ILE A 262 9.07 -10.17 -9.86
N ALA A 263 8.77 -11.33 -10.43
CA ALA A 263 9.77 -12.24 -11.00
C ALA A 263 10.55 -11.57 -12.13
N MET A 264 9.86 -10.93 -13.07
CA MET A 264 10.51 -10.19 -14.17
C MET A 264 11.33 -8.99 -13.63
N HIS A 265 10.75 -8.21 -12.71
CA HIS A 265 11.42 -7.03 -12.15
C HIS A 265 12.68 -7.41 -11.39
N SER A 266 12.63 -8.47 -10.57
CA SER A 266 13.79 -8.95 -9.82
C SER A 266 14.93 -9.46 -10.71
N LEU A 267 14.64 -10.01 -11.90
CA LEU A 267 15.70 -10.31 -12.87
C LEU A 267 16.37 -9.02 -13.34
N PHE A 268 15.57 -8.01 -13.69
CA PHE A 268 16.09 -6.71 -14.13
C PHE A 268 16.86 -5.99 -13.02
N GLN A 269 16.51 -6.23 -11.75
CA GLN A 269 17.30 -5.73 -10.63
C GLN A 269 18.71 -6.34 -10.63
N VAL A 270 18.83 -7.64 -10.91
CA VAL A 270 20.13 -8.32 -11.06
C VAL A 270 20.90 -7.77 -12.26
N LEU A 271 20.21 -7.51 -13.39
CA LEU A 271 20.84 -6.92 -14.57
C LEU A 271 21.39 -5.53 -14.28
N GLU A 272 20.62 -4.66 -13.61
CA GLU A 272 21.07 -3.33 -13.18
C GLU A 272 22.26 -3.42 -12.20
N ASP A 273 22.20 -4.30 -11.21
CA ASP A 273 23.27 -4.51 -10.22
C ASP A 273 24.59 -4.96 -10.89
N ASN A 274 24.53 -5.45 -12.12
CA ASN A 274 25.66 -5.92 -12.92
C ASN A 274 25.88 -5.08 -14.18
N GLY A 275 25.39 -3.84 -14.21
CA GLY A 275 25.76 -2.83 -15.22
C GLY A 275 25.11 -3.00 -16.59
N ALA A 276 24.02 -3.75 -16.72
CA ALA A 276 23.36 -4.03 -18.01
C ALA A 276 22.82 -2.79 -18.74
N PHE A 277 22.60 -1.69 -18.04
CA PHE A 277 21.87 -0.52 -18.55
C PHE A 277 22.75 0.72 -18.78
N GLY A 278 24.07 0.61 -18.62
CA GLY A 278 25.00 1.73 -18.83
C GLY A 278 24.65 2.94 -17.95
N ASP A 279 24.39 4.09 -18.59
CA ASP A 279 23.95 5.32 -17.91
C ASP A 279 22.45 5.36 -17.59
N GLY A 280 21.71 4.32 -17.98
CA GLY A 280 20.30 4.14 -17.66
C GLY A 280 20.06 3.45 -16.32
N PHE A 281 18.80 3.42 -15.90
CA PHE A 281 18.40 2.73 -14.66
C PHE A 281 17.01 2.10 -14.78
N LEU A 282 16.80 1.07 -13.96
CA LEU A 282 15.52 0.39 -13.80
C LEU A 282 14.59 1.25 -12.94
N LYS A 283 13.43 1.60 -13.48
CA LYS A 283 12.39 2.27 -12.71
C LYS A 283 11.85 1.34 -11.62
N LYS A 284 11.43 1.94 -10.51
CA LYS A 284 10.84 1.20 -9.39
C LYS A 284 9.60 0.45 -9.86
N LEU A 285 9.39 -0.76 -9.34
CA LEU A 285 8.17 -1.51 -9.60
C LEU A 285 6.97 -0.68 -9.17
N SER A 286 6.00 -0.50 -10.08
CA SER A 286 4.79 0.25 -9.79
C SER A 286 3.98 -0.41 -8.68
N GLN A 287 3.37 0.37 -7.80
CA GLN A 287 2.43 -0.14 -6.80
C GLN A 287 1.05 -0.32 -7.46
N MET A 288 0.32 -1.41 -7.19
CA MET A 288 -0.99 -1.70 -7.80
C MET A 288 -2.09 -0.64 -7.53
N ARG A 289 -1.81 0.40 -6.73
CA ARG A 289 -2.78 1.42 -6.29
C ARG A 289 -2.79 2.68 -7.16
N SER A 290 -1.90 2.75 -8.14
CA SER A 290 -1.69 3.91 -8.99
C SER A 290 -2.65 3.81 -10.18
N ALA A 291 -3.60 4.73 -10.35
CA ALA A 291 -4.54 4.67 -11.48
C ALA A 291 -3.76 4.74 -12.81
N ASN A 292 -3.75 3.64 -13.58
CA ASN A 292 -2.85 3.40 -14.72
C ASN A 292 -2.67 4.57 -15.71
N LYS A 293 -3.68 5.44 -15.89
CA LYS A 293 -3.59 6.60 -16.81
C LYS A 293 -2.91 7.86 -16.24
N LYS A 294 -2.59 7.93 -14.95
CA LYS A 294 -2.03 9.17 -14.33
C LYS A 294 -0.53 9.13 -14.08
N HIS A 295 0.13 7.99 -14.26
CA HIS A 295 1.50 7.79 -13.78
C HIS A 295 2.57 7.78 -14.88
N GLY A 296 2.19 7.95 -16.17
CA GLY A 296 3.14 7.99 -17.28
C GLY A 296 3.99 6.72 -17.37
N ASN A 297 3.35 5.56 -17.20
CA ASN A 297 3.99 4.27 -17.33
C ASN A 297 3.52 3.62 -18.65
N ILE A 298 4.45 2.99 -19.35
CA ILE A 298 4.21 2.15 -20.51
C ILE A 298 3.91 0.70 -20.06
N GLY A 299 4.72 0.13 -19.17
CA GLY A 299 4.63 -1.27 -18.75
C GLY A 299 5.01 -1.48 -17.27
N ASP A 300 5.23 -2.75 -16.90
CA ASP A 300 5.56 -3.12 -15.52
C ASP A 300 7.06 -2.95 -15.22
N ILE A 301 7.89 -3.22 -16.22
CA ILE A 301 9.35 -3.13 -16.17
C ILE A 301 9.81 -2.06 -17.14
N GLU A 302 10.48 -1.02 -16.65
CA GLU A 302 10.84 0.15 -17.47
C GLU A 302 12.31 0.52 -17.25
N ILE A 303 13.06 0.62 -18.34
CA ILE A 303 14.42 1.15 -18.34
C ILE A 303 14.38 2.56 -18.89
N THR A 304 15.06 3.45 -18.18
CA THR A 304 15.14 4.87 -18.53
C THR A 304 16.57 5.27 -18.89
N THR A 305 16.73 6.42 -19.53
CA THR A 305 18.05 7.03 -19.76
C THR A 305 18.16 8.40 -19.12
N GLY A 306 19.37 8.77 -18.68
CA GLY A 306 19.65 10.07 -18.08
C GLY A 306 19.50 10.10 -16.55
N LYS A 307 19.40 11.31 -15.98
CA LYS A 307 19.29 11.49 -14.52
C LYS A 307 17.95 10.95 -14.02
N ARG A 308 17.93 10.43 -12.78
CA ARG A 308 16.76 9.81 -12.12
C ARG A 308 15.46 10.63 -12.11
N ASP A 309 15.54 11.92 -12.41
CA ASP A 309 14.42 12.86 -12.37
C ASP A 309 13.73 13.03 -13.74
N ASN A 310 14.33 12.54 -14.84
CA ASN A 310 13.73 12.55 -16.17
C ASN A 310 13.17 11.16 -16.53
N LEU A 311 11.87 11.08 -16.78
CA LEU A 311 11.12 9.85 -17.04
C LEU A 311 11.20 9.38 -18.51
N HIS A 312 12.38 9.45 -19.14
CA HIS A 312 12.55 9.02 -20.52
C HIS A 312 12.65 7.50 -20.60
N ILE A 313 11.52 6.83 -20.80
CA ILE A 313 11.42 5.37 -20.87
C ILE A 313 11.89 4.93 -22.26
N VAL A 314 13.04 4.24 -22.32
CA VAL A 314 13.62 3.78 -23.60
C VAL A 314 13.25 2.34 -23.93
N GLU A 315 12.97 1.55 -22.89
CA GLU A 315 12.59 0.15 -23.00
C GLU A 315 11.52 -0.16 -21.96
N SER A 316 10.46 -0.85 -22.40
CA SER A 316 9.36 -1.27 -21.53
C SER A 316 8.97 -2.72 -21.76
N TRP A 317 8.70 -3.46 -20.69
CA TRP A 317 8.09 -4.79 -20.73
C TRP A 317 6.84 -4.84 -19.85
N ASP A 318 5.79 -5.46 -20.38
CA ASP A 318 4.51 -5.66 -19.70
C ASP A 318 4.27 -7.17 -19.50
N ALA A 319 4.00 -7.57 -18.27
CA ALA A 319 3.90 -8.96 -17.86
C ALA A 319 2.46 -9.46 -17.99
N LYS A 320 2.23 -10.54 -18.74
CA LYS A 320 0.90 -11.07 -19.05
C LYS A 320 0.79 -12.52 -18.63
N TYR A 321 0.36 -12.73 -17.39
CA TYR A 321 0.10 -14.06 -16.83
C TYR A 321 -1.33 -14.52 -17.14
N GLY A 322 -1.49 -15.74 -17.63
CA GLY A 322 -2.79 -16.33 -17.98
C GLY A 322 -3.45 -15.72 -19.22
N LYS A 323 -2.76 -14.84 -19.96
CA LYS A 323 -3.28 -14.14 -21.15
C LYS A 323 -2.26 -14.19 -22.29
N ALA A 324 -2.53 -15.05 -23.28
CA ALA A 324 -1.67 -15.20 -24.48
C ALA A 324 -2.16 -14.41 -25.70
N TYR A 325 -3.40 -13.90 -25.69
CA TYR A 325 -3.99 -13.09 -26.76
C TYR A 325 -4.00 -11.61 -26.35
N LEU A 326 -3.26 -10.76 -27.05
CA LEU A 326 -2.88 -9.42 -26.59
C LEU A 326 -3.36 -8.28 -27.51
N ARG A 327 -4.52 -8.45 -28.17
CA ARG A 327 -5.05 -7.42 -29.10
C ARG A 327 -5.38 -6.10 -28.37
N GLU A 328 -5.99 -6.20 -27.20
CA GLU A 328 -6.39 -5.06 -26.37
C GLU A 328 -5.15 -4.37 -25.79
N GLU A 329 -4.18 -5.15 -25.31
CA GLU A 329 -2.91 -4.66 -24.77
C GLU A 329 -2.11 -3.86 -25.79
N LEU A 330 -2.14 -4.25 -27.07
CA LEU A 330 -1.51 -3.48 -28.15
C LEU A 330 -2.19 -2.12 -28.38
N ASP A 331 -3.51 -2.02 -28.17
CA ASP A 331 -4.21 -0.72 -28.23
C ASP A 331 -3.90 0.15 -27.02
N GLU A 332 -3.82 -0.44 -25.82
CA GLU A 332 -3.37 0.28 -24.63
C GLU A 332 -1.93 0.78 -24.78
N LEU A 333 -1.04 -0.03 -25.36
CA LEU A 333 0.33 0.37 -25.66
C LEU A 333 0.35 1.55 -26.64
N HIS A 334 -0.50 1.55 -27.67
CA HIS A 334 -0.60 2.67 -28.60
C HIS A 334 -0.94 3.99 -27.90
N GLU A 335 -1.93 3.98 -26.99
CA GLU A 335 -2.27 5.18 -26.19
C GLU A 335 -1.08 5.67 -25.37
N LYS A 336 -0.35 4.75 -24.72
CA LYS A 336 0.78 5.09 -23.84
C LYS A 336 1.99 5.63 -24.61
N LEU A 337 2.29 5.10 -25.79
CA LEU A 337 3.43 5.53 -26.61
C LEU A 337 3.30 6.97 -27.12
N GLN A 338 2.06 7.49 -27.24
CA GLN A 338 1.84 8.89 -27.61
C GLN A 338 2.42 9.87 -26.56
N GLU A 339 2.48 9.45 -25.30
CA GLU A 339 3.07 10.23 -24.21
C GLU A 339 4.59 10.01 -24.08
N HIS A 340 5.14 8.98 -24.75
CA HIS A 340 6.54 8.54 -24.64
C HIS A 340 7.21 8.29 -26.01
N PRO A 341 7.36 9.32 -26.87
CA PRO A 341 7.95 9.19 -28.21
C PRO A 341 9.44 8.80 -28.18
N GLU A 342 10.12 8.89 -27.04
CA GLU A 342 11.50 8.47 -26.84
C GLU A 342 11.70 6.94 -26.75
N THR A 343 10.60 6.19 -26.59
CA THR A 343 10.63 4.73 -26.45
C THR A 343 11.22 4.10 -27.69
N LYS A 344 12.18 3.19 -27.53
CA LYS A 344 12.78 2.44 -28.66
C LYS A 344 12.30 1.00 -28.73
N PHE A 345 11.94 0.46 -27.58
CA PHE A 345 11.54 -0.93 -27.45
C PHE A 345 10.35 -1.06 -26.48
N ALA A 346 9.32 -1.77 -26.89
CA ALA A 346 8.25 -2.22 -26.01
C ALA A 346 8.04 -3.73 -26.19
N GLY A 347 7.66 -4.44 -25.13
CA GLY A 347 7.37 -5.85 -25.28
C GLY A 347 6.40 -6.40 -24.26
N PHE A 348 5.83 -7.54 -24.59
CA PHE A 348 4.97 -8.31 -23.73
C PHE A 348 5.61 -9.66 -23.45
N VAL A 349 5.57 -10.08 -22.19
CA VAL A 349 6.06 -11.39 -21.77
C VAL A 349 4.88 -12.21 -21.27
N VAL A 350 4.68 -13.37 -21.89
CA VAL A 350 3.57 -14.27 -21.56
C VAL A 350 4.08 -15.54 -20.88
N ASP A 351 3.26 -16.11 -19.99
CA ASP A 351 3.55 -17.36 -19.28
C ASP A 351 3.28 -18.64 -20.12
N ALA A 352 2.69 -18.48 -21.31
CA ALA A 352 2.38 -19.54 -22.26
C ALA A 352 2.70 -19.10 -23.71
N ASN A 353 2.50 -19.99 -24.69
CA ASN A 353 2.80 -19.69 -26.09
C ASN A 353 1.98 -18.49 -26.61
N PRO A 354 2.61 -17.41 -27.10
CA PRO A 354 1.93 -16.22 -27.56
C PRO A 354 1.05 -16.50 -28.78
N ASN A 355 -0.15 -15.94 -28.77
CA ASN A 355 -1.11 -16.09 -29.86
C ASN A 355 -0.82 -15.07 -30.97
N LEU A 356 0.12 -15.40 -31.86
CA LEU A 356 0.58 -14.53 -32.95
C LEU A 356 -0.21 -14.72 -34.25
N LYS A 357 -1.54 -14.63 -34.18
CA LYS A 357 -2.40 -14.63 -35.37
C LYS A 357 -2.10 -13.42 -36.29
N PRO A 358 -2.47 -13.48 -37.59
CA PRO A 358 -2.21 -12.41 -38.54
C PRO A 358 -2.65 -11.02 -38.05
N GLU A 359 -3.81 -10.92 -37.39
CA GLU A 359 -4.28 -9.65 -36.84
C GLU A 359 -3.34 -9.03 -35.79
N ILE A 360 -2.70 -9.86 -34.96
CA ILE A 360 -1.75 -9.41 -33.93
C ILE A 360 -0.45 -8.95 -34.60
N LYS A 361 0.04 -9.73 -35.56
CA LYS A 361 1.25 -9.38 -36.33
C LYS A 361 1.07 -8.09 -37.11
N ASN A 362 -0.05 -7.93 -37.82
CA ASN A 362 -0.37 -6.72 -38.55
C ASN A 362 -0.46 -5.51 -37.62
N ARG A 363 -1.05 -5.67 -36.43
CA ARG A 363 -1.14 -4.58 -35.45
C ARG A 363 0.23 -4.21 -34.88
N ILE A 364 1.10 -5.18 -34.62
CA ILE A 364 2.49 -4.94 -34.24
C ILE A 364 3.20 -4.11 -35.32
N GLU A 365 3.15 -4.55 -36.58
CA GLU A 365 3.81 -3.88 -37.70
C GLU A 365 3.31 -2.44 -37.89
N GLU A 366 2.00 -2.20 -37.78
CA GLU A 366 1.40 -0.86 -37.83
C GLU A 366 1.95 0.05 -36.72
N LEU A 367 2.04 -0.45 -35.49
CA LEU A 367 2.51 0.32 -34.34
C LEU A 367 4.02 0.59 -34.41
N GLU A 368 4.82 -0.39 -34.84
CA GLU A 368 6.25 -0.23 -35.07
C GLU A 368 6.51 0.86 -36.12
N GLN A 369 5.78 0.85 -37.24
CA GLN A 369 5.90 1.85 -38.30
C GLN A 369 5.47 3.24 -37.83
N THR A 370 4.34 3.33 -37.12
CA THR A 370 3.77 4.62 -36.70
C THR A 370 4.62 5.30 -35.63
N ASN A 371 5.22 4.54 -34.72
CA ASN A 371 5.96 5.08 -33.57
C ASN A 371 7.48 4.97 -33.72
N ASN A 372 7.97 4.33 -34.80
CA ASN A 372 9.39 4.05 -35.02
C ASN A 372 10.04 3.30 -33.84
N ILE A 373 9.38 2.24 -33.39
CA ILE A 373 9.81 1.40 -32.26
C ILE A 373 9.90 -0.07 -32.68
N ARG A 374 10.52 -0.90 -31.83
CA ARG A 374 10.43 -2.36 -31.91
C ARG A 374 9.44 -2.89 -30.89
N ILE A 375 8.55 -3.79 -31.29
CA ILE A 375 7.59 -4.47 -30.42
C ILE A 375 7.82 -5.98 -30.47
N GLU A 376 7.88 -6.62 -29.30
CA GLU A 376 7.94 -8.08 -29.21
C GLU A 376 6.86 -8.67 -28.29
N ILE A 377 6.38 -9.85 -28.64
CA ILE A 377 5.60 -10.70 -27.73
C ILE A 377 6.34 -12.03 -27.64
N VAL A 378 6.79 -12.40 -26.43
CA VAL A 378 7.66 -13.55 -26.21
C VAL A 378 7.22 -14.38 -25.01
N GLU A 379 7.55 -15.67 -25.04
CA GLU A 379 7.41 -16.55 -23.89
C GLU A 379 8.44 -16.21 -22.81
N PHE A 380 8.06 -16.40 -21.55
CA PHE A 380 8.91 -16.11 -20.39
C PHE A 380 10.28 -16.79 -20.45
N ASP A 381 10.36 -18.05 -20.87
CA ASP A 381 11.62 -18.82 -20.85
C ASP A 381 12.63 -18.30 -21.87
N ASP A 382 12.14 -17.97 -23.07
CA ASP A 382 12.93 -17.33 -24.11
C ASP A 382 13.33 -15.90 -23.71
N TRP A 383 12.39 -15.15 -23.11
CA TRP A 383 12.69 -13.83 -22.57
C TRP A 383 13.84 -13.89 -21.56
N ILE A 384 13.77 -14.72 -20.52
CA ILE A 384 14.85 -14.86 -19.51
C ILE A 384 16.19 -15.15 -20.18
N SER A 385 16.20 -16.10 -21.12
CA SER A 385 17.41 -16.51 -21.85
C SER A 385 18.02 -15.37 -22.67
N ARG A 386 17.20 -14.49 -23.24
CA ARG A 386 17.65 -13.28 -23.94
C ARG A 386 18.17 -12.23 -22.98
N GLN A 387 17.44 -11.96 -21.89
CA GLN A 387 17.81 -10.88 -20.96
C GLN A 387 19.07 -11.21 -20.16
N ALA A 388 19.28 -12.47 -19.78
CA ALA A 388 20.49 -12.91 -19.07
C ALA A 388 21.78 -12.65 -19.86
N LYS A 389 21.72 -12.60 -21.21
CA LYS A 389 22.87 -12.32 -22.08
C LYS A 389 23.35 -10.86 -22.03
N ARG A 390 22.58 -9.96 -21.40
CA ARG A 390 22.97 -8.55 -21.24
C ARG A 390 24.14 -8.35 -20.28
N ILE A 391 24.45 -9.35 -19.46
CA ILE A 391 25.54 -9.31 -18.50
C ILE A 391 26.48 -10.49 -18.71
N SER A 392 27.77 -10.28 -18.44
CA SER A 392 28.81 -11.31 -18.61
C SER A 392 29.00 -12.14 -17.34
N LEU A 393 27.93 -12.77 -16.84
CA LEU A 393 27.97 -13.70 -15.72
C LEU A 393 27.63 -15.13 -16.14
N PRO A 394 28.21 -16.16 -15.48
CA PRO A 394 27.79 -17.54 -15.69
C PRO A 394 26.30 -17.72 -15.37
N SER A 395 25.60 -18.56 -16.15
CA SER A 395 24.17 -18.87 -15.97
C SER A 395 23.83 -19.30 -14.54
N GLU A 396 24.67 -20.14 -13.92
CA GLU A 396 24.55 -20.55 -12.50
C GLU A 396 24.49 -19.33 -11.56
N ARG A 397 25.34 -18.33 -11.80
CA ARG A 397 25.42 -17.14 -10.95
C ARG A 397 24.20 -16.24 -11.13
N ILE A 398 23.71 -16.07 -12.35
CA ILE A 398 22.51 -15.28 -12.63
C ILE A 398 21.29 -15.94 -11.98
N ALA A 399 21.13 -17.26 -12.14
CA ALA A 399 20.07 -18.05 -11.51
C ALA A 399 20.01 -17.85 -9.99
N ASN A 400 21.17 -17.97 -9.34
CA ASN A 400 21.35 -17.73 -7.90
C ASN A 400 20.94 -16.31 -7.48
N LEU A 401 21.47 -15.29 -8.17
CA LEU A 401 21.21 -13.89 -7.85
C LEU A 401 19.75 -13.52 -8.10
N TRP A 402 19.14 -14.09 -9.13
CA TRP A 402 17.74 -13.83 -9.48
C TRP A 402 16.79 -14.37 -8.40
N LEU A 403 16.96 -15.61 -7.96
CA LEU A 403 16.14 -16.15 -6.87
C LEU A 403 16.31 -15.33 -5.57
N ILE A 404 17.54 -14.88 -5.28
CA ILE A 404 17.80 -14.03 -4.12
C ILE A 404 17.09 -12.68 -4.27
N ALA A 405 17.21 -12.00 -5.41
CA ALA A 405 16.55 -10.71 -5.65
C ALA A 405 15.02 -10.82 -5.61
N PHE A 406 14.47 -11.93 -6.12
CA PHE A 406 13.05 -12.24 -6.05
C PHE A 406 12.59 -12.39 -4.59
N ALA A 407 13.30 -13.20 -3.81
CA ALA A 407 13.01 -13.41 -2.39
C ALA A 407 13.18 -12.11 -1.58
N GLU A 408 14.22 -11.32 -1.84
CA GLU A 408 14.46 -10.03 -1.18
C GLU A 408 13.37 -9.01 -1.50
N SER A 409 12.81 -9.04 -2.71
CA SER A 409 11.66 -8.20 -3.09
C SER A 409 10.42 -8.58 -2.27
N LEU A 410 10.08 -9.87 -2.19
CA LEU A 410 8.94 -10.37 -1.40
C LEU A 410 9.12 -10.10 0.11
N CYS A 411 10.33 -10.26 0.61
CA CYS A 411 10.71 -9.98 2.00
C CYS A 411 10.90 -8.49 2.29
N GLN A 412 10.66 -7.61 1.31
CA GLN A 412 10.78 -6.16 1.39
C GLN A 412 12.19 -5.63 1.71
N PHE A 413 13.23 -6.41 1.48
CA PHE A 413 14.63 -5.98 1.62
C PHE A 413 15.09 -5.08 0.47
N ARG A 414 14.37 -5.05 -0.66
CA ARG A 414 14.62 -4.15 -1.82
C ARG A 414 13.52 -3.12 -2.03
N ARG A 415 12.92 -2.61 -0.96
CA ARG A 415 11.73 -1.73 -1.04
C ARG A 415 11.97 -0.42 -1.80
N ASP A 416 13.20 0.06 -1.83
CA ASP A 416 13.61 1.23 -2.61
C ASP A 416 13.50 1.01 -4.13
N ARG A 417 13.50 -0.25 -4.59
CA ARG A 417 13.38 -0.67 -5.99
C ARG A 417 12.05 -1.36 -6.29
N ALA A 418 11.56 -2.17 -5.35
CA ALA A 418 10.28 -2.87 -5.43
C ALA A 418 9.44 -2.54 -4.18
N PRO A 419 8.74 -1.39 -4.16
CA PRO A 419 7.90 -0.98 -3.03
C PRO A 419 6.60 -1.79 -2.97
N ILE A 420 6.72 -3.10 -2.72
CA ILE A 420 5.61 -4.05 -2.68
C ILE A 420 4.77 -3.82 -1.43
N ASP A 421 3.47 -3.68 -1.65
CA ASP A 421 2.46 -3.37 -0.65
C ASP A 421 1.33 -4.41 -0.60
N GLU A 422 1.34 -5.38 -1.52
CA GLU A 422 0.50 -6.58 -1.72
C GLU A 422 0.93 -7.72 -0.73
N PRO A 423 0.22 -8.87 -0.51
CA PRO A 423 0.22 -9.67 0.75
C PRO A 423 1.57 -10.26 1.16
N ALA A 424 2.45 -9.38 1.63
CA ALA A 424 3.82 -9.68 1.95
C ALA A 424 3.87 -10.70 3.09
N ASP A 425 2.98 -10.60 4.08
CA ASP A 425 2.89 -11.58 5.17
C ASP A 425 2.64 -13.00 4.63
N SER A 426 1.70 -13.19 3.70
CA SER A 426 1.39 -14.52 3.17
C SER A 426 2.46 -14.99 2.20
N TRP A 427 2.90 -14.16 1.27
CA TRP A 427 3.95 -14.51 0.30
C TRP A 427 5.28 -14.87 0.96
N VAL A 428 5.66 -14.19 2.05
CA VAL A 428 6.87 -14.55 2.80
C VAL A 428 6.75 -15.94 3.42
N ARG A 429 5.61 -16.27 4.04
CA ARG A 429 5.37 -17.60 4.63
C ARG A 429 5.22 -18.70 3.58
N GLU A 430 4.54 -18.39 2.47
CA GLU A 430 4.39 -19.27 1.31
C GLU A 430 5.76 -19.56 0.69
N LEU A 431 6.57 -18.52 0.43
CA LEU A 431 7.93 -18.65 -0.12
C LEU A 431 8.79 -19.52 0.78
N ARG A 432 8.75 -19.29 2.10
CA ARG A 432 9.48 -20.11 3.06
C ARG A 432 9.08 -21.58 2.94
N THR A 433 7.78 -21.85 3.03
CA THR A 433 7.23 -23.22 2.97
C THR A 433 7.57 -23.91 1.65
N PHE A 434 7.49 -23.16 0.56
CA PHE A 434 7.81 -23.64 -0.79
C PHE A 434 9.30 -23.96 -0.92
N ALA A 435 10.18 -23.05 -0.49
CA ALA A 435 11.63 -23.22 -0.54
C ALA A 435 12.13 -24.36 0.35
N GLU A 436 11.56 -24.55 1.55
CA GLU A 436 11.90 -25.67 2.45
C GLU A 436 11.53 -27.03 1.85
N LYS A 437 10.52 -27.08 0.97
CA LYS A 437 10.08 -28.31 0.28
C LYS A 437 10.73 -28.52 -1.09
N TRP A 438 11.41 -27.50 -1.62
CA TRP A 438 12.05 -27.56 -2.93
C TRP A 438 13.24 -28.53 -2.89
N ARG A 439 13.21 -29.52 -3.77
CA ARG A 439 14.24 -30.56 -3.88
C ARG A 439 15.04 -30.38 -5.15
#